data_AF-A0A967HMV6-F1
#
_entry.id   AF-A0A967HMV6-F1
#
_cell.length_a   1.000
_cell.length_b   1.000
_cell.length_c   1.000
_cell.angle_alpha   90.00
_cell.angle_beta   90.00
_cell.angle_gamma   90.00
#
_symmetry.space_group_name_H-M   'P 1'
#
loop_
_entity.id
_entity.type
_entity.pdbx_description
1 polymer ?
#
loop_
_entity_poly.entity_id
_entity_poly.type
_entity_poly.pdbx_seq_one_letter_code
_entity_poly.pdbx_strand_id
1 'polypeptide(L)' 'GRPRVVLGRDSRTSGPLLARAVSAALEGVGCDVIHVGLVPTPTALLAIRHHGADG' A
#
# COMPACT_ATOMS: atom_id res chain seq x y z
N GLY A 1 -16.96 2.42 6.92
CA GLY A 1 -16.38 1.25 6.23
C GLY A 1 -15.02 0.96 6.81
N ARG A 2 -14.37 -0.14 6.40
CA ARG A 2 -12.95 -0.38 6.73
C ARG A 2 -12.08 0.69 6.04
N PRO A 3 -11.05 1.26 6.68
CA PRO A 3 -10.14 2.20 6.03
C PRO A 3 -9.41 1.52 4.87
N ARG A 4 -9.25 2.22 3.74
CA ARG A 4 -8.58 1.72 2.54
C ARG A 4 -7.19 2.34 2.43
N VAL A 5 -6.16 1.51 2.32
CA VAL A 5 -4.74 1.96 2.30
C VAL A 5 -4.04 1.48 1.05
N VAL A 6 -3.36 2.39 0.34
CA VAL A 6 -2.52 2.05 -0.82
C VAL A 6 -1.12 1.66 -0.36
N LEU A 7 -0.66 0.48 -0.79
CA LEU A 7 0.66 -0.03 -0.48
C LEU A 7 1.51 -0.20 -1.76
N GLY A 8 2.52 0.64 -1.88
CA GLY A 8 3.55 0.57 -2.92
C GLY A 8 4.95 0.40 -2.32
N ARG A 9 5.92 0.06 -3.15
CA ARG A 9 7.34 -0.04 -2.79
C ARG A 9 8.24 0.53 -3.89
N ASP A 10 9.48 0.84 -3.55
CA ASP A 10 10.54 1.10 -4.53
C ASP A 10 11.30 -0.20 -4.91
N SER A 11 12.44 -0.05 -5.59
CA SER A 11 13.27 -1.15 -6.10
C SER A 11 14.17 -1.83 -5.06
N ARG A 12 14.12 -1.44 -3.77
CA ARG A 12 14.97 -2.06 -2.76
C ARG A 12 14.66 -3.55 -2.59
N THR A 13 15.72 -4.34 -2.38
CA THR A 13 15.64 -5.81 -2.25
C THR A 13 14.80 -6.27 -1.07
N SER A 14 14.75 -5.48 0.00
CA SER A 14 13.87 -5.71 1.17
C SER A 14 12.39 -5.43 0.90
N GLY A 15 12.07 -4.71 -0.19
CA GLY A 15 10.73 -4.23 -0.50
C GLY A 15 9.64 -5.31 -0.54
N PRO A 16 9.83 -6.46 -1.21
CA PRO A 16 8.82 -7.52 -1.24
C PRO A 16 8.49 -8.11 0.15
N LEU A 17 9.51 -8.27 1.01
CA LEU A 17 9.30 -8.77 2.37
C LEU A 17 8.54 -7.75 3.21
N LEU A 18 8.99 -6.49 3.18
CA LEU A 18 8.36 -5.41 3.95
C LEU A 18 6.92 -5.14 3.50
N ALA A 19 6.64 -5.16 2.19
CA ALA A 19 5.28 -5.00 1.67
C ALA A 19 4.33 -6.10 2.19
N ARG A 20 4.79 -7.36 2.25
CA ARG A 20 3.98 -8.45 2.83
C ARG A 20 3.73 -8.25 4.32
N ALA A 21 4.77 -7.88 5.07
CA ALA A 21 4.66 -7.66 6.51
C ALA A 21 3.70 -6.50 6.85
N VAL A 22 3.81 -5.38 6.12
CA VAL A 22 2.95 -4.21 6.29
C VAL A 22 1.51 -4.52 5.89
N SER A 23 1.28 -5.24 4.78
CA SER A 23 -0.07 -5.67 4.38
C SER A 23 -0.74 -6.49 5.46
N ALA A 24 -0.05 -7.51 5.99
CA ALA A 24 -0.59 -8.36 7.03
C ALA A 24 -0.90 -7.58 8.33
N ALA A 25 -0.03 -6.62 8.71
CA ALA A 25 -0.28 -5.77 9.87
C ALA A 25 -1.51 -4.88 9.69
N LEU A 26 -1.66 -4.23 8.53
CA LEU A 26 -2.79 -3.36 8.21
C LEU A 26 -4.11 -4.15 8.12
N GLU A 27 -4.10 -5.29 7.43
CA GLU A 27 -5.26 -6.19 7.35
C GLU A 27 -5.65 -6.71 8.74
N GLY A 28 -4.67 -7.05 9.58
CA GLY A 28 -4.88 -7.53 10.95
C GLY A 28 -5.55 -6.50 11.87
N VAL A 29 -5.38 -5.20 11.61
CA VAL A 29 -6.09 -4.12 12.33
C VAL A 29 -7.37 -3.65 11.62
N GLY A 30 -7.78 -4.33 10.55
CA GLY A 30 -9.06 -4.10 9.87
C GLY A 30 -9.02 -3.10 8.72
N CYS A 31 -7.86 -2.81 8.14
CA CYS A 31 -7.74 -2.04 6.90
C CYS A 31 -7.92 -2.93 5.66
N ASP A 32 -8.45 -2.36 4.58
CA ASP A 32 -8.45 -2.96 3.25
C ASP A 32 -7.24 -2.43 2.46
N VAL A 33 -6.28 -3.30 2.14
CA VAL A 33 -5.00 -2.91 1.51
C VAL A 33 -5.05 -3.06 -0.01
N ILE A 34 -4.66 -2.00 -0.74
CA ILE A 34 -4.58 -1.95 -2.20
C ILE A 34 -3.11 -1.97 -2.63
N HIS A 35 -2.65 -3.10 -3.16
CA HIS A 35 -1.27 -3.24 -3.64
C HIS A 35 -1.09 -2.59 -5.01
N VAL A 36 -0.15 -1.63 -5.11
CA VAL A 36 0.24 -1.00 -6.38
C VAL A 36 1.63 -1.44 -6.87
N GLY A 37 2.34 -2.25 -6.09
CA GLY A 37 3.59 -2.90 -6.49
C GLY A 37 4.81 -1.96 -6.47
N LEU A 38 5.75 -2.20 -7.39
CA LEU A 38 6.96 -1.38 -7.55
C LEU A 38 6.59 -0.11 -8.31
N VAL A 39 6.55 1.02 -7.61
CA VAL A 39 6.18 2.31 -8.19
C VAL A 39 7.01 3.44 -7.59
N PRO A 40 7.28 4.52 -8.35
CA PRO A 40 7.78 5.76 -7.76
C PRO A 40 6.80 6.32 -6.72
N THR A 41 7.32 7.01 -5.70
CA THR A 41 6.50 7.69 -4.69
C THR A 41 5.37 8.57 -5.26
N PRO A 42 5.57 9.42 -6.29
CA PRO A 42 4.47 10.20 -6.85
C PRO A 42 3.34 9.35 -7.45
N THR A 43 3.65 8.15 -7.97
CA THR A 43 2.63 7.21 -8.47
C THR A 43 1.78 6.63 -7.34
N ALA A 44 2.38 6.34 -6.19
CA ALA A 44 1.63 5.89 -5.01
C ALA A 44 0.66 6.98 -4.51
N LEU A 45 1.10 8.25 -4.49
CA LEU A 45 0.24 9.38 -4.11
C LEU A 45 -0.94 9.57 -5.09
N LEU A 46 -0.71 9.40 -6.39
CA LEU A 46 -1.77 9.43 -7.38
C LEU A 46 -2.74 8.26 -7.22
N ALA A 47 -2.24 7.08 -6.87
CA ALA A 47 -3.06 5.89 -6.65
C ALA A 47 -4.04 6.06 -5.48
N ILE A 48 -3.65 6.77 -4.40
CA ILE A 48 -4.57 7.12 -3.30
C ILE A 48 -5.80 7.87 -3.84
N ARG A 49 -5.56 8.92 -4.64
CA ARG A 49 -6.60 9.73 -5.26
C ARG A 49 -7.43 8.92 -6.26
N HIS A 50 -6.77 8.12 -7.10
CA HIS A 50 -7.41 7.28 -8.11
C HIS A 50 -8.36 6.25 -7.51
N HIS A 51 -7.98 5.64 -6.39
CA HIS A 51 -8.79 4.62 -5.72
C HIS A 51 -9.77 5.19 -4.69
N GLY A 52 -9.73 6.49 -4.39
CA GLY A 52 -10.48 7.09 -3.28
C GLY A 52 -10.12 6.41 -1.95
N ALA A 53 -8.83 6.17 -1.73
CA ALA A 53 -8.29 5.58 -0.51
C ALA A 53 -8.07 6.64 0.57
N ASP A 54 -8.01 6.21 1.82
CA ASP A 54 -7.82 7.07 3.00
C ASP A 54 -6.34 7.41 3.25
N GLY A 55 -5.42 6.64 2.64
CA GLY A 55 -3.98 6.82 2.70
C GLY A 55 -3.21 5.87 1.80
#